data_AF-A0A0W7X598-F1
#
_entry.id   AF-A0A0W7X598-F1
#
_cell.length_a   1.000
_cell.length_b   1.000
_cell.length_c   1.000
_cell.angle_alpha   90.00
_cell.angle_beta   90.00
_cell.angle_gamma   90.00
#
_symmetry.space_group_name_H-M   'P 1'
#
loop_
_entity.id
_entity.type
_entity.pdbx_description
1 polymer ?
#
loop_
_entity_poly.entity_id
_entity_poly.type
_entity_poly.pdbx_seq_one_letter_code
_entity_poly.pdbx_strand_id
1 'polypeptide(L)'
;MFYAGAAMPNHYTAMGAAAAVGLFLHPAPRPRTYAGIAAGLALAALMRPNDGVAVALPLLAAATLVPLWRARGRALAVAAGAAAGLLPWVVEAYVRFGGVRERLDDASEVQGGLRFTDSARHQFTAVDGPLLCRPCTGDGVRVPALSWWLLLAVFVPLGVWSVRRLRRTRRIREPQAPTPPAAALLLALTTALCAALPYVLLVPYTAPRFLLPAHALLAVPAALGVLAAARWARRARRPVLAGGVLAVLLAAHLTVQATLTSGNTRIQAAAREDWQRVAEVLHRHGVRPPCLLRGNTTVIPLAYTAGCEPAPRGDDRRPSALVLRRHAAPAWARDWIRFPVPDTYAPGWQVHLPPGPPGPPAPPAAS
;
A
#
# COMPACT_ATOMS: atom_id res chain seq x y z
N MET A 1 -13.22 0.16 -2.22
CA MET A 1 -11.79 -0.18 -2.06
C MET A 1 -11.54 -0.71 -0.66
N PHE A 2 -11.04 -1.93 -0.54
CA PHE A 2 -10.83 -2.61 0.75
C PHE A 2 -9.93 -1.83 1.75
N TYR A 3 -8.86 -1.19 1.26
CA TYR A 3 -7.88 -0.49 2.11
C TYR A 3 -8.20 0.98 2.39
N ALA A 4 -9.25 1.56 1.79
CA ALA A 4 -9.49 3.00 1.84
C ALA A 4 -9.84 3.52 3.25
N GLY A 5 -10.53 2.70 4.06
CA GLY A 5 -10.88 3.03 5.45
C GLY A 5 -9.88 2.53 6.50
N ALA A 6 -8.74 1.95 6.08
CA ALA A 6 -7.68 1.61 7.01
C ALA A 6 -6.82 2.85 7.29
N ALA A 7 -6.18 2.93 8.46
CA ALA A 7 -5.06 3.85 8.74
C ALA A 7 -3.77 3.45 7.96
N MET A 8 -4.00 3.05 6.71
CA MET A 8 -3.18 2.70 5.56
C MET A 8 -2.70 3.88 4.70
N PRO A 9 -1.43 4.35 4.68
CA PRO A 9 -1.09 5.49 3.81
C PRO A 9 -1.19 5.19 2.30
N ASN A 10 -1.32 3.92 1.92
CA ASN A 10 -1.21 3.44 0.53
C ASN A 10 -2.32 3.96 -0.40
N HIS A 11 -3.56 4.04 0.09
CA HIS A 11 -4.68 4.54 -0.73
C HIS A 11 -4.50 6.03 -1.05
N TYR A 12 -4.16 6.83 -0.03
CA TYR A 12 -3.84 8.25 -0.18
C TYR A 12 -2.65 8.49 -1.10
N THR A 13 -1.63 7.65 -1.00
CA THR A 13 -0.47 7.67 -1.92
C THR A 13 -0.90 7.40 -3.36
N ALA A 14 -1.77 6.42 -3.59
CA ALA A 14 -2.28 6.10 -4.92
C ALA A 14 -3.14 7.23 -5.51
N MET A 15 -3.98 7.87 -4.71
CA MET A 15 -4.75 9.05 -5.13
C MET A 15 -3.84 10.23 -5.47
N GLY A 16 -2.85 10.52 -4.62
CA GLY A 16 -1.86 11.57 -4.86
C GLY A 16 -1.07 11.34 -6.15
N ALA A 17 -0.59 10.11 -6.37
CA ALA A 17 0.12 9.73 -7.59
C ALA A 17 -0.75 9.86 -8.86
N ALA A 18 -1.99 9.36 -8.83
CA ALA A 18 -2.90 9.46 -9.96
C ALA A 18 -3.26 10.93 -10.28
N ALA A 19 -3.54 11.74 -9.26
CA ALA A 19 -3.81 13.16 -9.41
C ALA A 19 -2.61 13.92 -10.00
N ALA A 20 -1.40 13.69 -9.46
CA ALA A 20 -0.18 14.33 -9.93
C ALA A 20 0.12 13.99 -11.40
N VAL A 21 0.08 12.70 -11.77
CA VAL A 21 0.33 12.26 -13.15
C VAL A 21 -0.75 12.78 -14.10
N GLY A 22 -2.03 12.71 -13.71
CA GLY A 22 -3.14 13.20 -14.53
C GLY A 22 -3.06 14.70 -14.81
N LEU A 23 -2.81 15.52 -13.78
CA LEU A 23 -2.67 16.96 -13.90
C LEU A 23 -1.37 17.37 -14.61
N PHE A 24 -0.29 16.61 -14.43
CA PHE A 24 0.96 16.81 -15.17
C PHE A 24 0.75 16.69 -16.68
N LEU A 25 -0.05 15.71 -17.08
CA LEU A 25 -0.41 15.42 -18.46
C LEU A 25 -1.45 16.39 -19.05
N HIS A 26 -1.97 17.34 -18.26
CA HIS A 26 -2.92 18.33 -18.75
C HIS A 26 -2.28 19.17 -19.87
N PRO A 27 -2.93 19.31 -21.04
CA PRO A 27 -2.33 19.92 -22.24
C PRO A 27 -2.09 21.42 -22.08
N ALA A 28 -2.98 22.12 -21.37
CA ALA A 28 -2.90 23.54 -21.07
C ALA A 28 -2.83 23.74 -19.54
N PRO A 29 -1.65 23.58 -18.92
CA PRO A 29 -1.53 23.73 -17.48
C PRO A 29 -1.79 25.18 -17.05
N ARG A 30 -2.63 25.35 -16.03
CA ARG A 30 -2.92 26.63 -15.36
C ARG A 30 -2.29 26.64 -13.97
N PRO A 31 -2.25 27.79 -13.25
CA PRO A 31 -1.76 27.82 -11.86
C PRO A 31 -2.41 26.77 -10.96
N ARG A 32 -3.73 26.56 -11.08
CA ARG A 32 -4.46 25.50 -10.35
C ARG A 32 -3.99 24.07 -10.72
N THR A 33 -3.59 23.85 -11.98
CA THR A 33 -3.02 22.56 -12.41
C THR A 33 -1.68 22.31 -11.72
N TYR A 34 -0.80 23.32 -11.67
CA TYR A 34 0.48 23.23 -10.96
C TYR A 34 0.28 23.01 -9.46
N ALA A 35 -0.64 23.74 -8.84
CA ALA A 35 -1.00 23.54 -7.43
C ALA A 35 -1.49 22.11 -7.17
N GLY A 36 -2.31 21.54 -8.06
CA GLY A 36 -2.78 20.17 -7.93
C GLY A 36 -1.69 19.10 -8.17
N ILE A 37 -0.72 19.35 -9.06
CA ILE A 37 0.48 18.49 -9.20
C ILE A 37 1.26 18.48 -7.89
N ALA A 38 1.54 19.68 -7.36
CA ALA A 38 2.29 19.84 -6.11
C ALA A 38 1.55 19.19 -4.93
N ALA A 39 0.24 19.43 -4.80
CA ALA A 39 -0.59 18.85 -3.74
C ALA A 39 -0.67 17.32 -3.82
N GLY A 40 -0.79 16.75 -5.03
CA GLY A 40 -0.82 15.30 -5.22
C GLY A 40 0.49 14.63 -4.80
N LEU A 41 1.64 15.24 -5.16
CA LEU A 41 2.96 14.75 -4.75
C LEU A 41 3.25 14.97 -3.26
N ALA A 42 2.84 16.11 -2.71
CA ALA A 42 2.96 16.38 -1.28
C ALA A 42 2.16 15.35 -0.48
N LEU A 43 0.91 15.06 -0.88
CA LEU A 43 0.10 14.00 -0.25
C LEU A 43 0.79 12.63 -0.33
N ALA A 44 1.29 12.25 -1.52
CA ALA A 44 1.97 10.97 -1.69
C ALA A 44 3.23 10.86 -0.84
N ALA A 45 4.07 11.89 -0.80
CA ALA A 45 5.31 11.92 -0.03
C ALA A 45 5.08 12.03 1.49
N LEU A 46 4.08 12.78 1.95
CA LEU A 46 3.69 12.81 3.37
C LEU A 46 3.26 11.43 3.86
N MET A 47 2.49 10.73 3.04
CA MET A 47 1.93 9.42 3.37
C MET A 47 3.00 8.32 3.29
N ARG A 48 3.79 8.32 2.22
CA ARG A 48 4.85 7.33 1.93
C ARG A 48 6.03 8.04 1.23
N PRO A 49 7.01 8.56 1.99
CA PRO A 49 8.15 9.32 1.46
C PRO A 49 8.84 8.65 0.26
N ASN A 50 9.16 7.35 0.40
CA ASN A 50 9.83 6.57 -0.65
C ASN A 50 8.98 6.44 -1.93
N ASP A 51 7.66 6.26 -1.80
CA ASP A 51 6.77 6.20 -2.97
C ASP A 51 6.61 7.58 -3.61
N GLY A 52 6.55 8.63 -2.79
CA GLY A 52 6.53 10.01 -3.26
C GLY A 52 7.75 10.32 -4.13
N VAL A 53 8.95 9.92 -3.71
CA VAL A 53 10.18 10.02 -4.52
C VAL A 53 10.07 9.18 -5.80
N ALA A 54 9.65 7.92 -5.69
CA ALA A 54 9.52 7.02 -6.83
C ALA A 54 8.55 7.55 -7.91
N VAL A 55 7.50 8.28 -7.50
CA VAL A 55 6.54 8.94 -8.40
C VAL A 55 7.09 10.27 -8.93
N ALA A 56 7.76 11.07 -8.10
CA ALA A 56 8.28 12.38 -8.46
C ALA A 56 9.41 12.31 -9.51
N LEU A 57 10.31 11.33 -9.40
CA LEU A 57 11.47 11.18 -10.29
C LEU A 57 11.11 11.11 -11.79
N PRO A 58 10.23 10.20 -12.26
CA PRO A 58 9.86 10.14 -13.67
C PRO A 58 9.11 11.41 -14.13
N LEU A 59 8.34 12.06 -13.26
CA LEU A 59 7.67 13.32 -13.57
C LEU A 59 8.66 14.48 -13.72
N LEU A 60 9.67 14.56 -12.85
CA LEU A 60 10.70 15.57 -12.91
C LEU A 60 11.56 15.38 -14.16
N ALA A 61 11.98 14.15 -14.45
CA ALA A 61 12.69 13.79 -15.68
C ALA A 61 11.85 14.13 -16.92
N ALA A 62 10.55 13.86 -16.92
CA ALA A 62 9.65 14.26 -17.98
C ALA A 62 9.58 15.79 -18.15
N ALA A 63 9.55 16.55 -17.06
CA ALA A 63 9.48 18.00 -17.07
C ALA A 63 10.78 18.71 -17.48
N THR A 64 11.91 18.01 -17.45
CA THR A 64 13.24 18.58 -17.76
C THR A 64 13.80 18.04 -19.07
N LEU A 65 13.62 16.75 -19.36
CA LEU A 65 14.28 16.04 -20.46
C LEU A 65 13.37 15.83 -21.68
N VAL A 66 12.05 15.72 -21.50
CA VAL A 66 11.14 15.40 -22.61
C VAL A 66 10.63 16.68 -23.26
N PRO A 67 10.99 17.00 -24.52
CA PRO A 67 10.64 18.29 -25.15
C PRO A 67 9.14 18.61 -25.13
N LEU A 68 8.30 17.56 -25.22
CA LEU A 68 6.85 17.67 -25.17
C LEU A 68 6.32 18.24 -23.85
N TRP A 69 6.97 17.92 -22.74
CA TRP A 69 6.51 18.31 -21.40
C TRP A 69 7.43 19.31 -20.72
N ARG A 70 8.55 19.66 -21.34
CA ARG A 70 9.57 20.54 -20.80
C ARG A 70 8.99 21.91 -20.49
N ALA A 71 8.83 22.21 -19.20
CA ALA A 71 8.27 23.46 -18.73
C ALA A 71 8.72 23.73 -17.29
N ARG A 72 9.26 24.93 -17.04
CA ARG A 72 9.71 25.35 -15.70
C ARG A 72 8.59 25.20 -14.67
N GLY A 73 7.36 25.58 -15.01
CA GLY A 73 6.20 25.43 -14.11
C GLY A 73 5.91 23.98 -13.71
N ARG A 74 6.04 23.01 -14.63
CA ARG A 74 5.87 21.58 -14.31
C ARG A 74 6.99 21.10 -13.39
N ALA A 75 8.24 21.43 -13.71
CA ALA A 75 9.40 21.04 -12.91
C ALA A 75 9.31 21.62 -11.49
N LEU A 76 8.98 22.91 -11.36
CA LEU A 76 8.81 23.58 -10.07
C LEU A 76 7.64 22.97 -9.27
N ALA A 77 6.51 22.68 -9.91
CA ALA A 77 5.38 22.04 -9.23
C ALA A 77 5.73 20.64 -8.68
N VAL A 78 6.46 19.84 -9.47
CA VAL A 78 6.92 18.51 -9.04
C VAL A 78 7.92 18.62 -7.89
N ALA A 79 8.92 19.49 -8.03
CA ALA A 79 9.94 19.70 -7.00
C ALA A 79 9.34 20.24 -5.70
N ALA A 80 8.47 21.25 -5.78
CA ALA A 80 7.82 21.86 -4.63
C ALA A 80 6.90 20.87 -3.90
N GLY A 81 6.10 20.08 -4.64
CA GLY A 81 5.25 19.06 -4.04
C GLY A 81 6.04 17.96 -3.33
N ALA A 82 7.07 17.43 -3.99
CA ALA A 82 7.93 16.41 -3.40
C ALA A 82 8.66 16.96 -2.15
N ALA A 83 9.24 18.17 -2.23
CA ALA A 83 9.91 18.79 -1.10
C ALA A 83 8.95 19.05 0.08
N ALA A 84 7.77 19.60 -0.19
CA ALA A 84 6.76 19.87 0.84
C ALA A 84 6.33 18.61 1.60
N GLY A 85 6.21 17.47 0.89
CA GLY A 85 5.85 16.21 1.55
C GLY A 85 7.01 15.45 2.20
N LEU A 86 8.24 15.61 1.69
CA LEU A 86 9.42 14.97 2.26
C LEU A 86 10.00 15.72 3.46
N LEU A 87 9.82 17.04 3.51
CA LEU A 87 10.44 17.89 4.53
C LEU A 87 10.13 17.46 5.96
N PRO A 88 8.87 17.15 6.36
CA PRO A 88 8.59 16.68 7.72
C PRO A 88 9.33 15.38 8.05
N TRP A 89 9.45 14.46 7.09
CA TRP A 89 10.17 13.21 7.27
C TRP A 89 11.68 13.43 7.43
N VAL A 90 12.26 14.35 6.65
CA VAL A 90 13.68 14.71 6.76
C VAL A 90 13.97 15.38 8.10
N VAL A 91 13.16 16.35 8.51
CA VAL A 91 13.31 17.04 9.80
C VAL A 91 13.23 16.03 10.94
N GLU A 92 12.23 15.14 10.92
CA GLU A 92 12.11 14.09 11.94
C GLU A 92 13.31 13.15 11.95
N ALA A 93 13.90 12.83 10.79
CA ALA A 93 15.10 11.99 10.70
C ALA A 93 16.28 12.61 11.49
N TYR A 94 16.52 13.91 11.34
CA TYR A 94 17.58 14.59 12.09
C TYR A 94 17.25 14.78 13.57
N VAL A 95 15.98 15.08 13.91
CA VAL A 95 15.60 15.35 15.31
C VAL A 95 15.53 14.08 16.16
N ARG A 96 15.15 12.93 15.58
CA ARG A 96 14.85 11.71 16.35
C ARG A 96 15.76 10.51 16.06
N PHE A 97 16.37 10.46 14.88
CA PHE A 97 17.11 9.27 14.42
C PHE A 97 18.60 9.54 14.22
N GLY A 98 19.07 10.79 14.35
CA GLY A 98 20.48 11.16 14.11
C GLY A 98 20.80 11.51 12.65
N GLY A 99 19.83 11.36 11.74
CA GLY A 99 19.98 11.71 10.34
C GLY A 99 19.12 10.84 9.42
N VAL A 100 19.17 11.17 8.12
CA VAL A 100 18.42 10.44 7.08
C VAL A 100 18.92 9.02 6.91
N ARG A 101 20.24 8.79 7.03
CA ARG A 101 20.84 7.48 6.84
C ARG A 101 20.45 6.53 7.98
N GLU A 102 20.59 7.00 9.20
CA GLU A 102 20.27 6.27 10.44
C GLU A 102 18.78 5.88 10.43
N ARG A 103 17.89 6.81 10.04
CA ARG A 103 16.47 6.51 9.88
C ARG A 103 16.20 5.43 8.81
N LEU A 104 16.96 5.43 7.72
CA LEU A 104 16.83 4.41 6.67
C LEU A 104 17.38 3.05 7.12
N ASP A 105 18.46 3.03 7.90
CA ASP A 105 19.04 1.82 8.47
C ASP A 105 18.09 1.20 9.50
N ASP A 106 17.54 1.99 10.42
CA ASP A 106 16.49 1.58 11.37
C ASP A 106 15.24 1.05 10.64
N ALA A 107 14.79 1.79 9.61
CA ALA A 107 13.68 1.34 8.78
C ALA A 107 14.01 0.02 8.09
N SER A 108 15.22 -0.15 7.55
CA SER A 108 15.66 -1.38 6.90
C SER A 108 15.56 -2.57 7.85
N GLU A 109 16.10 -2.44 9.07
CA GLU A 109 16.00 -3.48 10.10
C GLU A 109 14.55 -3.83 10.43
N VAL A 110 13.71 -2.81 10.67
CA VAL A 110 12.29 -2.99 10.96
C VAL A 110 11.53 -3.63 9.79
N GLN A 111 11.97 -3.43 8.55
CA GLN A 111 11.42 -4.05 7.34
C GLN A 111 11.98 -5.46 7.05
N GLY A 112 12.87 -5.99 7.89
CA GLY A 112 13.46 -7.32 7.73
C GLY A 112 14.76 -7.34 6.90
N GLY A 113 15.45 -6.20 6.85
CA GLY A 113 16.68 -5.95 6.11
C GLY A 113 16.42 -5.76 4.63
N LEU A 114 16.28 -4.50 4.18
CA LEU A 114 16.19 -4.19 2.75
C LEU A 114 17.47 -4.65 2.04
N ARG A 115 17.29 -5.42 0.99
CA ARG A 115 18.36 -5.99 0.16
C ARG A 115 17.76 -6.39 -1.18
N PHE A 116 18.58 -6.60 -2.20
CA PHE A 116 18.06 -7.15 -3.44
C PHE A 116 17.46 -8.55 -3.19
N THR A 117 16.19 -8.72 -3.50
CA THR A 117 15.41 -9.96 -3.32
C THR A 117 14.62 -10.29 -4.58
N ASP A 118 14.35 -11.58 -4.79
CA ASP A 118 13.37 -12.03 -5.79
C ASP A 118 11.96 -12.03 -5.19
N SER A 119 11.47 -10.85 -4.80
CA SER A 119 10.13 -10.73 -4.22
C SER A 119 9.04 -10.76 -5.29
N ALA A 120 9.38 -10.85 -6.58
CA ALA A 120 8.43 -10.95 -7.68
C ALA A 120 7.50 -12.15 -7.51
N ARG A 121 8.05 -13.31 -7.12
CA ARG A 121 7.26 -14.51 -6.82
C ARG A 121 6.24 -14.24 -5.70
N HIS A 122 6.67 -13.59 -4.63
CA HIS A 122 5.79 -13.25 -3.51
C HIS A 122 4.69 -12.27 -3.92
N GLN A 123 4.99 -11.28 -4.76
CA GLN A 123 3.98 -10.37 -5.33
C GLN A 123 2.93 -11.13 -6.15
N PHE A 124 3.37 -12.12 -6.94
CA PHE A 124 2.47 -12.92 -7.77
C PHE A 124 1.53 -13.78 -6.92
N THR A 125 2.07 -14.41 -5.88
CA THR A 125 1.33 -15.38 -5.07
C THR A 125 0.41 -14.76 -4.02
N ALA A 126 0.69 -13.55 -3.55
CA ALA A 126 -0.11 -12.91 -2.49
C ALA A 126 -1.37 -12.18 -3.00
N VAL A 127 -1.67 -12.24 -4.31
CA VAL A 127 -2.78 -11.49 -4.94
C VAL A 127 -4.15 -11.81 -4.33
N ASP A 128 -4.31 -13.01 -3.77
CA ASP A 128 -5.51 -13.48 -3.10
C ASP A 128 -5.37 -13.64 -1.58
N GLY A 129 -4.26 -13.16 -1.03
CA GLY A 129 -3.90 -13.25 0.38
C GLY A 129 -2.61 -14.04 0.62
N PRO A 130 -2.02 -13.96 1.83
CA PRO A 130 -2.45 -13.13 2.96
C PRO A 130 -2.25 -11.62 2.69
N LEU A 131 -2.98 -10.76 3.41
CA LEU A 131 -2.88 -9.30 3.24
C LEU A 131 -1.52 -8.71 3.66
N LEU A 132 -0.73 -9.51 4.37
CA LEU A 132 0.67 -9.30 4.70
C LEU A 132 1.31 -10.68 4.90
N CYS A 133 2.24 -11.09 4.05
CA CYS A 133 3.12 -12.24 4.32
C CYS A 133 4.43 -11.71 4.92
N ARG A 134 4.86 -12.26 6.06
CA ARG A 134 6.15 -11.94 6.70
C ARG A 134 6.49 -12.98 7.78
N PRO A 135 7.45 -13.90 7.57
CA PRO A 135 8.10 -14.22 6.29
C PRO A 135 7.10 -14.86 5.30
N CYS A 136 7.42 -14.85 4.01
CA CYS A 136 6.58 -15.43 2.97
C CYS A 136 7.03 -16.86 2.69
N THR A 137 6.40 -17.84 3.34
CA THR A 137 6.91 -19.24 3.40
C THR A 137 6.03 -20.28 2.71
N GLY A 138 4.87 -19.93 2.11
CA GLY A 138 3.96 -20.98 1.64
C GLY A 138 2.74 -20.55 0.82
N ASP A 139 2.83 -19.49 0.02
CA ASP A 139 1.62 -18.92 -0.56
C ASP A 139 1.35 -19.53 -1.95
N GLY A 140 0.58 -20.61 -1.99
CA GLY A 140 -0.10 -21.00 -3.23
C GLY A 140 -1.17 -19.96 -3.57
N VAL A 141 -1.38 -19.69 -4.85
CA VAL A 141 -2.38 -18.73 -5.33
C VAL A 141 -3.58 -19.49 -5.89
N ARG A 142 -4.80 -19.09 -5.50
CA ARG A 142 -5.99 -19.66 -6.11
C ARG A 142 -6.01 -19.31 -7.60
N VAL A 143 -6.12 -20.33 -8.45
CA VAL A 143 -6.10 -20.17 -9.92
C VAL A 143 -7.03 -19.04 -10.42
N PRO A 144 -8.28 -18.89 -9.92
CA PRO A 144 -9.14 -17.78 -10.35
C PRO A 144 -8.57 -16.38 -10.05
N ALA A 145 -7.77 -16.23 -8.99
CA ALA A 145 -7.17 -14.94 -8.64
C ALA A 145 -6.05 -14.52 -9.60
N LEU A 146 -5.43 -15.48 -10.32
CA LEU A 146 -4.47 -15.18 -11.39
C LEU A 146 -5.08 -14.39 -12.53
N SER A 147 -6.42 -14.38 -12.66
CA SER A 147 -7.13 -13.53 -13.62
C SER A 147 -6.79 -12.04 -13.47
N TRP A 148 -6.41 -11.58 -12.27
CA TRP A 148 -5.93 -10.22 -12.04
C TRP A 148 -4.69 -9.89 -12.85
N TRP A 149 -3.67 -10.76 -12.78
CA TRP A 149 -2.44 -10.59 -13.52
C TRP A 149 -2.66 -10.74 -15.03
N LEU A 150 -3.46 -11.72 -15.44
CA LEU A 150 -3.76 -11.96 -16.86
C LEU A 150 -4.46 -10.76 -17.49
N LEU A 151 -5.47 -10.18 -16.84
CA LEU A 151 -6.19 -9.04 -17.42
C LEU A 151 -5.34 -7.78 -17.45
N LEU A 152 -4.49 -7.53 -16.44
CA LEU A 152 -3.51 -6.43 -16.52
C LEU A 152 -2.52 -6.66 -17.67
N ALA A 153 -1.98 -7.87 -17.79
CA ALA A 153 -1.03 -8.25 -18.84
C ALA A 153 -1.64 -8.18 -20.25
N VAL A 154 -2.95 -8.36 -20.40
CA VAL A 154 -3.65 -8.24 -21.68
C VAL A 154 -4.09 -6.81 -21.95
N PHE A 155 -4.87 -6.19 -21.05
CA PHE A 155 -5.53 -4.92 -21.34
C PHE A 155 -4.59 -3.72 -21.29
N VAL A 156 -3.52 -3.75 -20.50
CA VAL A 156 -2.56 -2.64 -20.48
C VAL A 156 -1.83 -2.52 -21.84
N PRO A 157 -1.21 -3.58 -22.39
CA PRO A 157 -0.66 -3.53 -23.75
C PRO A 157 -1.72 -3.22 -24.81
N LEU A 158 -2.95 -3.74 -24.65
CA LEU A 158 -4.04 -3.45 -25.58
C LEU A 158 -4.40 -1.97 -25.64
N GLY A 159 -4.47 -1.32 -24.48
CA GLY A 159 -4.72 0.11 -24.37
C GLY A 159 -3.64 0.91 -25.07
N VAL A 160 -2.37 0.62 -24.76
CA VAL A 160 -1.21 1.26 -25.41
C VAL A 160 -1.22 1.06 -26.92
N TRP A 161 -1.46 -0.18 -27.38
CA TRP A 161 -1.52 -0.52 -28.79
C TRP A 161 -2.64 0.23 -29.52
N SER A 162 -3.83 0.25 -28.92
CA SER A 162 -5.00 0.89 -29.52
C SER A 162 -4.78 2.39 -29.75
N VAL A 163 -4.14 3.07 -28.78
CA VAL A 163 -3.79 4.49 -28.87
C VAL A 163 -2.73 4.72 -29.95
N ARG A 164 -1.70 3.85 -30.05
CA ARG A 164 -0.69 3.94 -31.11
C ARG A 164 -1.28 3.76 -32.52
N ARG A 165 -2.22 2.82 -32.70
CA ARG A 165 -2.94 2.58 -33.97
C ARG A 165 -3.81 3.76 -34.40
N LEU A 166 -4.59 4.34 -33.48
CA LEU A 166 -5.43 5.51 -33.76
C LEU A 166 -4.60 6.74 -34.12
N ARG A 167 -3.40 6.87 -33.55
CA ARG A 167 -2.46 7.92 -33.94
C ARG A 167 -1.91 7.75 -35.34
N ARG A 168 -1.53 6.53 -35.77
CA ARG A 168 -1.05 6.31 -37.15
C ARG A 168 -2.09 6.75 -38.17
N THR A 169 -3.36 6.43 -37.93
CA THR A 169 -4.47 6.80 -38.82
C THR A 169 -4.80 8.29 -38.77
N ARG A 170 -4.81 8.92 -37.59
CA ARG A 170 -5.04 10.37 -37.45
C ARG A 170 -3.88 11.22 -37.96
N ARG A 171 -2.62 10.83 -37.75
CA ARG A 171 -1.44 11.59 -38.23
C ARG A 171 -1.40 11.70 -39.76
N ILE A 172 -1.95 10.73 -40.47
CA ILE A 172 -2.14 10.78 -41.94
C ILE A 172 -3.20 11.84 -42.31
N ARG A 173 -4.17 12.09 -41.44
CA ARG A 173 -5.34 12.95 -41.72
C ARG A 173 -5.24 14.36 -41.13
N GLU A 174 -4.47 14.55 -40.06
CA GLU A 174 -4.39 15.80 -39.30
C GLU A 174 -3.04 15.89 -38.52
N PRO A 175 -2.04 16.61 -39.05
CA PRO A 175 -0.68 16.64 -38.50
C PRO A 175 -0.51 17.41 -37.17
N GLN A 176 -1.44 18.32 -36.83
CA GLN A 176 -1.23 19.37 -35.81
C GLN A 176 -1.83 19.12 -34.40
N ALA A 177 -2.32 17.93 -34.08
CA ALA A 177 -3.00 17.70 -32.79
C ALA A 177 -2.04 17.74 -31.56
N PRO A 178 -2.40 18.40 -30.43
CA PRO A 178 -1.55 18.51 -29.25
C PRO A 178 -1.45 17.19 -28.46
N THR A 179 -0.29 17.01 -27.81
CA THR A 179 0.12 15.88 -26.93
C THR A 179 -0.24 14.47 -27.41
N PRO A 180 0.73 13.65 -27.85
CA PRO A 180 0.43 12.30 -28.27
C PRO A 180 -0.06 11.43 -27.10
N PRO A 181 -1.29 10.88 -27.16
CA PRO A 181 -1.84 10.06 -26.08
C PRO A 181 -0.99 8.82 -25.76
N ALA A 182 -0.12 8.38 -26.67
CA ALA A 182 0.85 7.31 -26.43
C ALA A 182 1.98 7.70 -25.47
N ALA A 183 2.48 8.95 -25.53
CA ALA A 183 3.50 9.42 -24.60
C ALA A 183 2.93 9.52 -23.18
N ALA A 184 1.69 10.03 -23.06
CA ALA A 184 0.98 10.10 -21.79
C ALA A 184 0.86 8.70 -21.12
N LEU A 185 0.51 7.68 -21.89
CA LEU A 185 0.48 6.30 -21.39
C LEU A 185 1.85 5.78 -21.00
N LEU A 186 2.90 6.09 -21.76
CA LEU A 186 4.27 5.72 -21.40
C LEU A 186 4.69 6.35 -20.07
N LEU A 187 4.38 7.63 -19.85
CA LEU A 187 4.69 8.28 -18.56
C LEU A 187 3.96 7.60 -17.40
N ALA A 188 2.67 7.28 -17.56
CA ALA A 188 1.91 6.56 -16.55
C ALA A 188 2.51 5.17 -16.27
N LEU A 189 2.92 4.43 -17.30
CA LEU A 189 3.59 3.12 -17.17
C LEU A 189 4.95 3.22 -16.47
N THR A 190 5.79 4.17 -16.89
CA THR A 190 7.11 4.38 -16.28
C THR A 190 6.96 4.78 -14.81
N THR A 191 5.98 5.63 -14.49
CA THR A 191 5.70 6.04 -13.12
C THR A 191 5.17 4.87 -12.28
N ALA A 192 4.28 4.04 -12.85
CA ALA A 192 3.80 2.83 -12.20
C ALA A 192 4.95 1.83 -11.92
N LEU A 193 5.87 1.68 -12.88
CA LEU A 193 7.04 0.83 -12.73
C LEU A 193 7.96 1.35 -11.63
N CYS A 194 8.28 2.65 -11.63
CA CYS A 194 9.10 3.27 -10.58
C CYS A 194 8.50 3.06 -9.19
N ALA A 195 7.17 3.21 -9.05
CA ALA A 195 6.46 2.96 -7.79
C ALA A 195 6.43 1.49 -7.38
N ALA A 196 6.52 0.54 -8.31
CA ALA A 196 6.49 -0.89 -8.03
C ALA A 196 7.88 -1.49 -7.73
N LEU A 197 8.93 -0.99 -8.39
CA LEU A 197 10.28 -1.57 -8.34
C LEU A 197 10.83 -1.76 -6.91
N PRO A 198 10.72 -0.80 -5.98
CA PRO A 198 11.20 -1.01 -4.61
C PRO A 198 10.57 -2.23 -3.93
N TYR A 199 9.29 -2.50 -4.20
CA TYR A 199 8.56 -3.62 -3.59
C TYR A 199 8.83 -4.98 -4.26
N VAL A 200 9.24 -4.95 -5.52
CA VAL A 200 9.59 -6.17 -6.27
C VAL A 200 11.04 -6.56 -6.00
N LEU A 201 11.93 -5.57 -5.85
CA LEU A 201 13.38 -5.79 -5.81
C LEU A 201 14.01 -5.67 -4.43
N LEU A 202 13.44 -4.89 -3.49
CA LEU A 202 14.15 -4.54 -2.24
C LEU A 202 13.46 -5.02 -0.95
N VAL A 203 12.14 -5.20 -0.98
CA VAL A 203 11.37 -5.55 0.21
C VAL A 203 11.24 -7.08 0.31
N PRO A 204 11.76 -7.72 1.38
CA PRO A 204 11.85 -9.18 1.49
C PRO A 204 10.52 -9.87 1.87
N TYR A 205 9.41 -9.16 1.72
CA TYR A 205 8.08 -9.62 2.11
C TYR A 205 7.03 -8.88 1.27
N THR A 206 5.77 -9.33 1.25
CA THR A 206 4.73 -8.64 0.46
C THR A 206 3.44 -8.35 1.20
N ALA A 207 2.78 -7.29 0.74
CA ALA A 207 1.41 -6.94 1.04
C ALA A 207 0.79 -6.39 -0.25
N PRO A 208 -0.39 -6.86 -0.70
CA PRO A 208 -1.02 -6.41 -1.95
C PRO A 208 -1.20 -4.89 -2.04
N ARG A 209 -1.38 -4.24 -0.89
CA ARG A 209 -1.51 -2.78 -0.79
C ARG A 209 -0.27 -2.00 -1.25
N PHE A 210 0.93 -2.58 -1.26
CA PHE A 210 2.16 -1.85 -1.63
C PHE A 210 2.14 -1.37 -3.08
N LEU A 211 1.52 -2.15 -3.96
CA LEU A 211 1.42 -1.83 -5.38
C LEU A 211 0.23 -0.92 -5.71
N LEU A 212 -0.54 -0.41 -4.72
CA LEU A 212 -1.72 0.42 -5.01
C LEU A 212 -1.42 1.64 -5.89
N PRO A 213 -0.32 2.39 -5.70
CA PRO A 213 0.02 3.49 -6.60
C PRO A 213 0.25 3.03 -8.04
N ALA A 214 0.97 1.91 -8.22
CA ALA A 214 1.18 1.32 -9.54
C ALA A 214 -0.14 0.87 -10.18
N HIS A 215 -1.02 0.18 -9.44
CA HIS A 215 -2.33 -0.24 -9.93
C HIS A 215 -3.21 0.95 -10.34
N ALA A 216 -3.22 2.04 -9.55
CA ALA A 216 -3.99 3.24 -9.88
C ALA A 216 -3.55 3.86 -11.21
N LEU A 217 -2.24 3.90 -11.47
CA LEU A 217 -1.68 4.40 -12.72
C LEU A 217 -1.92 3.45 -13.91
N LEU A 218 -1.86 2.12 -13.69
CA LEU A 218 -2.13 1.10 -14.70
C LEU A 218 -3.62 0.95 -15.04
N ALA A 219 -4.53 1.38 -14.14
CA ALA A 219 -5.97 1.31 -14.38
C ALA A 219 -6.40 2.11 -15.62
N VAL A 220 -5.73 3.23 -15.93
CA VAL A 220 -6.02 4.06 -17.10
C VAL A 220 -5.72 3.34 -18.43
N PRO A 221 -4.49 2.85 -18.69
CA PRO A 221 -4.23 2.06 -19.89
C PRO A 221 -5.06 0.78 -19.95
N ALA A 222 -5.34 0.12 -18.82
CA ALA A 222 -6.21 -1.06 -18.79
C ALA A 222 -7.65 -0.71 -19.25
N ALA A 223 -8.22 0.39 -18.77
CA ALA A 223 -9.55 0.86 -19.18
C ALA A 223 -9.60 1.17 -20.69
N LEU A 224 -8.56 1.80 -21.24
CA LEU A 224 -8.44 2.01 -22.69
C LEU A 224 -8.35 0.68 -23.46
N GLY A 225 -7.71 -0.34 -22.89
CA GLY A 225 -7.68 -1.70 -23.41
C GLY A 225 -9.07 -2.32 -23.47
N VAL A 226 -9.85 -2.23 -22.39
CA VAL A 226 -11.25 -2.71 -22.36
C VAL A 226 -12.10 -1.99 -23.42
N LEU A 227 -11.96 -0.67 -23.55
CA LEU A 227 -12.65 0.11 -24.59
C LEU A 227 -12.20 -0.27 -26.02
N ALA A 228 -10.94 -0.66 -26.21
CA ALA A 228 -10.45 -1.18 -27.48
C ALA A 228 -11.07 -2.55 -27.81
N ALA A 229 -11.08 -3.46 -26.84
CA ALA A 229 -11.72 -4.77 -26.97
C ALA A 229 -13.20 -4.66 -27.30
N ALA A 230 -13.94 -3.78 -26.60
CA ALA A 230 -15.35 -3.52 -26.88
C ALA A 230 -15.58 -2.99 -28.30
N ARG A 231 -14.72 -2.10 -28.80
CA ARG A 231 -14.80 -1.59 -30.17
C ARG A 231 -14.54 -2.67 -31.22
N TRP A 232 -13.65 -3.63 -30.95
CA TRP A 232 -13.42 -4.75 -31.87
C TRP A 232 -14.53 -5.78 -31.82
N ALA A 233 -15.07 -6.07 -30.62
CA ALA A 233 -16.23 -6.93 -30.48
C ALA A 233 -17.40 -6.43 -31.33
N ARG A 234 -17.68 -5.12 -31.32
CA ARG A 234 -18.71 -4.49 -32.17
C ARG A 234 -18.45 -4.60 -33.68
N ARG A 235 -17.20 -4.79 -34.10
CA ARG A 235 -16.80 -4.92 -35.51
C ARG A 235 -16.51 -6.37 -35.92
N ALA A 236 -16.66 -7.33 -35.02
CA ALA A 236 -16.43 -8.74 -35.30
C ALA A 236 -17.52 -9.28 -36.23
N ARG A 237 -17.23 -10.37 -36.95
CA ARG A 237 -18.22 -11.05 -37.80
C ARG A 237 -19.48 -11.50 -37.03
N ARG A 238 -19.32 -11.81 -35.73
CA ARG A 238 -20.40 -12.18 -34.80
C ARG A 238 -20.35 -11.25 -33.58
N PRO A 239 -20.89 -10.02 -33.68
CA PRO A 239 -20.71 -9.00 -32.65
C PRO A 239 -21.40 -9.35 -31.33
N VAL A 240 -22.56 -10.02 -31.39
CA VAL A 240 -23.29 -10.51 -30.21
C VAL A 240 -22.44 -11.52 -29.44
N LEU A 241 -21.86 -12.50 -30.13
CA LEU A 241 -21.00 -13.51 -29.51
C LEU A 241 -19.74 -12.88 -28.91
N ALA A 242 -19.03 -12.04 -29.66
CA ALA A 242 -17.81 -11.39 -29.19
C ALA A 242 -18.06 -10.45 -28.00
N GLY A 243 -19.18 -9.71 -28.03
CA GLY A 243 -19.62 -8.87 -26.92
C GLY A 243 -20.00 -9.69 -25.69
N GLY A 244 -20.73 -10.80 -25.89
CA GLY A 244 -21.10 -11.74 -24.83
C GLY A 244 -19.88 -12.34 -24.14
N VAL A 245 -18.88 -12.80 -24.90
CA VAL A 245 -17.62 -13.33 -24.34
C VAL A 245 -16.89 -12.27 -23.51
N LEU A 246 -16.77 -11.04 -24.03
CA LEU A 246 -16.13 -9.96 -23.27
C LEU A 246 -16.89 -9.64 -21.98
N ALA A 247 -18.23 -9.60 -22.03
CA ALA A 247 -19.07 -9.36 -20.86
C ALA A 247 -18.91 -10.46 -19.80
N VAL A 248 -18.91 -11.74 -20.21
CA VAL A 248 -18.70 -12.88 -19.32
C VAL A 248 -17.32 -12.83 -18.67
N LEU A 249 -16.26 -12.53 -19.43
CA LEU A 249 -14.90 -12.41 -18.89
C LEU A 249 -14.80 -11.29 -17.84
N LEU A 250 -15.40 -10.13 -18.10
CA LEU A 250 -15.42 -9.01 -17.14
C LEU A 250 -16.28 -9.33 -15.91
N ALA A 251 -17.43 -9.97 -16.08
CA ALA A 251 -18.30 -10.38 -14.97
C ALA A 251 -17.64 -11.44 -14.08
N ALA A 252 -16.97 -12.43 -14.68
CA ALA A 252 -16.19 -13.44 -13.96
C ALA A 252 -15.07 -12.76 -13.15
N HIS A 253 -14.37 -11.79 -13.74
CA HIS A 253 -13.34 -11.05 -13.03
C HIS A 253 -13.86 -10.22 -11.85
N LEU A 254 -14.98 -9.50 -12.04
CA LEU A 254 -15.64 -8.77 -10.96
C LEU A 254 -16.10 -9.71 -9.83
N THR A 255 -16.56 -10.91 -10.17
CA THR A 255 -16.95 -11.92 -9.18
C THR A 255 -15.75 -12.40 -8.36
N VAL A 256 -14.61 -12.65 -9.00
CA VAL A 256 -13.35 -12.95 -8.29
C VAL A 256 -12.99 -11.79 -7.35
N GLN A 257 -13.03 -10.54 -7.82
CA GLN A 257 -12.73 -9.38 -6.98
C GLN A 257 -13.68 -9.22 -5.79
N ALA A 258 -14.98 -9.39 -6.01
CA ALA A 258 -15.99 -9.28 -4.97
C ALA A 258 -15.84 -10.37 -3.91
N THR A 259 -15.57 -11.61 -4.32
CA THR A 259 -15.38 -12.74 -3.39
C THR A 259 -14.10 -12.59 -2.56
N LEU A 260 -12.98 -12.21 -3.18
CA LEU A 260 -11.72 -11.91 -2.48
C LEU A 260 -11.89 -10.77 -1.47
N THR A 261 -12.52 -9.68 -1.90
CA THR A 261 -12.77 -8.51 -1.05
C THR A 261 -13.68 -8.87 0.13
N SER A 262 -14.77 -9.58 -0.13
CA SER A 262 -15.73 -9.98 0.92
C SER A 262 -15.09 -10.93 1.93
N GLY A 263 -14.34 -11.93 1.46
CA GLY A 263 -13.62 -12.87 2.31
C GLY A 263 -12.61 -12.16 3.22
N ASN A 264 -11.77 -11.31 2.63
CA ASN A 264 -10.77 -10.56 3.39
C ASN A 264 -11.40 -9.54 4.35
N THR A 265 -12.57 -8.97 4.02
CA THR A 265 -13.32 -8.07 4.91
C THR A 265 -13.80 -8.80 6.14
N ARG A 266 -14.42 -9.98 5.99
CA ARG A 266 -14.84 -10.78 7.14
C ARG A 266 -13.66 -11.19 8.01
N ILE A 267 -12.56 -11.66 7.41
CA ILE A 267 -11.36 -12.06 8.15
C ILE A 267 -10.79 -10.87 8.94
N GLN A 268 -10.69 -9.69 8.33
CA GLN A 268 -10.16 -8.51 9.03
C GLN A 268 -11.12 -7.95 10.08
N ALA A 269 -12.43 -8.00 9.85
CA ALA A 269 -13.43 -7.61 10.86
C ALA A 269 -13.30 -8.52 12.09
N ALA A 270 -13.32 -9.84 11.89
CA ALA A 270 -13.19 -10.82 12.97
C ALA A 270 -11.85 -10.69 13.73
N ALA A 271 -10.74 -10.50 13.01
CA ALA A 271 -9.44 -10.27 13.63
C ALA A 271 -9.35 -8.95 14.43
N ARG A 272 -10.12 -7.92 14.07
CA ARG A 272 -10.20 -6.66 14.82
C ARG A 272 -11.10 -6.78 16.05
N GLU A 273 -12.16 -7.57 15.98
CA GLU A 273 -12.98 -7.90 17.15
C GLU A 273 -12.15 -8.62 18.21
N ASP A 274 -11.19 -9.45 17.83
CA ASP A 274 -10.27 -10.06 18.79
C ASP A 274 -9.52 -9.01 19.61
N TRP A 275 -9.10 -7.89 19.00
CA TRP A 275 -8.43 -6.81 19.74
C TRP A 275 -9.37 -6.15 20.75
N GLN A 276 -10.66 -6.03 20.43
CA GLN A 276 -11.68 -5.53 21.35
C GLN A 276 -11.88 -6.50 22.51
N ARG A 277 -11.99 -7.81 22.24
CA ARG A 277 -12.13 -8.84 23.27
C ARG A 277 -10.92 -8.87 24.22
N VAL A 278 -9.70 -8.75 23.67
CA VAL A 278 -8.50 -8.67 24.52
C VAL A 278 -8.48 -7.39 25.35
N ALA A 279 -8.86 -6.24 24.77
CA ALA A 279 -8.97 -4.99 25.50
C ALA A 279 -10.01 -5.07 26.64
N GLU A 280 -11.13 -5.74 26.42
CA GLU A 280 -12.15 -5.96 27.44
C GLU A 280 -11.62 -6.79 28.61
N VAL A 281 -10.88 -7.89 28.34
CA VAL A 281 -10.24 -8.69 29.39
C VAL A 281 -9.22 -7.86 30.17
N LEU A 282 -8.39 -7.06 29.48
CA LEU A 282 -7.45 -6.14 30.12
C LEU A 282 -8.17 -5.17 31.07
N HIS A 283 -9.24 -4.51 30.58
CA HIS A 283 -10.01 -3.53 31.35
C HIS A 283 -10.76 -4.15 32.53
N ARG A 284 -11.29 -5.37 32.36
CA ARG A 284 -11.99 -6.13 33.40
C ARG A 284 -11.06 -6.50 34.56
N HIS A 285 -9.78 -6.72 34.27
CA HIS A 285 -8.76 -7.01 35.28
C HIS A 285 -7.95 -5.77 35.69
N GLY A 286 -8.50 -4.56 35.48
CA GLY A 286 -7.98 -3.31 36.05
C GLY A 286 -6.88 -2.63 35.26
N VAL A 287 -6.46 -3.16 34.11
CA VAL A 287 -5.50 -2.45 33.24
C VAL A 287 -6.21 -1.29 32.57
N ARG A 288 -5.83 -0.05 32.89
CA ARG A 288 -6.42 1.19 32.35
C ARG A 288 -5.31 2.19 32.00
N PRO A 289 -5.58 3.16 31.11
CA PRO A 289 -4.62 4.23 30.83
C PRO A 289 -4.30 5.06 32.09
N PRO A 290 -3.04 5.49 32.30
CA PRO A 290 -1.85 5.19 31.50
C PRO A 290 -1.33 3.77 31.74
N CYS A 291 -1.12 3.01 30.66
CA CYS A 291 -0.70 1.61 30.69
C CYS A 291 0.29 1.31 29.57
N LEU A 292 1.21 0.36 29.81
CA LEU A 292 2.18 -0.13 28.82
C LEU A 292 1.90 -1.60 28.50
N LEU A 293 1.65 -1.92 27.23
CA LEU A 293 1.43 -3.29 26.79
C LEU A 293 2.64 -3.85 26.05
N ARG A 294 3.01 -5.08 26.37
CA ARG A 294 3.98 -5.87 25.61
C ARG A 294 3.29 -7.10 25.02
N GLY A 295 3.83 -7.66 23.93
CA GLY A 295 3.27 -8.88 23.37
C GLY A 295 4.09 -9.48 22.23
N ASN A 296 3.79 -10.73 21.88
CA ASN A 296 4.50 -11.47 20.84
C ASN A 296 3.93 -11.25 19.43
N THR A 297 2.67 -10.79 19.33
CA THR A 297 2.01 -10.54 18.05
C THR A 297 1.08 -9.34 18.18
N THR A 298 1.12 -8.42 17.19
CA THR A 298 0.05 -7.42 16.99
C THR A 298 -0.18 -6.49 18.21
N VAL A 299 0.86 -6.23 19.02
CA VAL A 299 0.74 -5.40 20.23
C VAL A 299 0.36 -3.95 19.94
N ILE A 300 0.83 -3.37 18.82
CA ILE A 300 0.56 -1.98 18.47
C ILE A 300 -0.94 -1.69 18.29
N PRO A 301 -1.68 -2.36 17.39
CA PRO A 301 -3.11 -2.09 17.24
C PRO A 301 -3.93 -2.53 18.47
N LEU A 302 -3.44 -3.50 19.24
CA LEU A 302 -4.09 -3.92 20.47
C LEU A 302 -3.97 -2.85 21.57
N ALA A 303 -2.77 -2.30 21.77
CA ALA A 303 -2.53 -1.20 22.71
C ALA A 303 -3.37 0.03 22.33
N TYR A 304 -3.40 0.38 21.03
CA TYR A 304 -4.28 1.44 20.53
C TYR A 304 -5.75 1.16 20.89
N THR A 305 -6.23 -0.06 20.68
CA THR A 305 -7.61 -0.46 20.99
C THR A 305 -7.90 -0.40 22.49
N ALA A 306 -6.93 -0.76 23.33
CA ALA A 306 -7.05 -0.71 24.80
C ALA A 306 -6.82 0.70 25.40
N GLY A 307 -6.38 1.68 24.61
CA GLY A 307 -5.98 3.02 25.08
C GLY A 307 -4.60 3.06 25.76
N CYS A 308 -3.78 2.02 25.57
CA CYS A 308 -2.45 1.89 26.17
C CYS A 308 -1.32 2.26 25.19
N GLU A 309 -0.14 2.48 25.73
CA GLU A 309 1.10 2.59 24.96
C GLU A 309 1.63 1.19 24.61
N PRO A 310 2.02 0.92 23.35
CA PRO A 310 2.74 -0.30 23.00
C PRO A 310 4.22 -0.16 23.37
N ALA A 311 4.76 -1.12 24.12
CA ALA A 311 6.19 -1.18 24.41
C ALA A 311 7.01 -1.27 23.11
N PRO A 312 7.95 -0.33 22.86
CA PRO A 312 8.93 -0.46 21.79
C PRO A 312 9.75 -1.75 21.91
N ARG A 313 10.38 -2.18 20.81
CA ARG A 313 11.37 -3.26 20.89
C ARG A 313 12.53 -2.81 21.77
N GLY A 314 13.01 -3.70 22.63
CA GLY A 314 14.12 -3.39 23.54
C GLY A 314 13.76 -2.42 24.67
N ASP A 315 12.48 -2.12 24.87
CA ASP A 315 12.07 -1.36 26.06
C ASP A 315 12.28 -2.23 27.31
N ASP A 316 12.94 -1.68 28.34
CA ASP A 316 13.20 -2.37 29.59
C ASP A 316 12.18 -2.02 30.69
N ARG A 317 11.26 -1.07 30.43
CA ARG A 317 10.16 -0.77 31.34
C ARG A 317 9.29 -2.00 31.56
N ARG A 318 8.92 -2.25 32.81
CA ARG A 318 8.02 -3.35 33.17
C ARG A 318 6.63 -3.05 32.60
N PRO A 319 6.07 -3.89 31.71
CA PRO A 319 4.75 -3.64 31.14
C PRO A 319 3.64 -3.82 32.18
N SER A 320 2.55 -3.06 32.05
CA SER A 320 1.34 -3.23 32.86
C SER A 320 0.66 -4.58 32.57
N ALA A 321 0.77 -5.06 31.32
CA ALA A 321 0.30 -6.37 30.93
C ALA A 321 1.11 -6.93 29.75
N LEU A 322 1.20 -8.26 29.71
CA LEU A 322 1.80 -9.01 28.62
C LEU A 322 0.73 -9.79 27.87
N VAL A 323 0.55 -9.49 26.58
CA VAL A 323 -0.45 -10.12 25.72
C VAL A 323 0.24 -11.10 24.78
N LEU A 324 -0.10 -12.38 24.90
CA LEU A 324 0.50 -13.45 24.12
C LEU A 324 -0.56 -14.19 23.32
N ARG A 325 -0.19 -14.62 22.11
CA ARG A 325 -0.99 -15.54 21.30
C ARG A 325 -0.18 -16.79 20.98
N ARG A 326 -0.71 -17.96 21.38
CA ARG A 326 -0.11 -19.29 21.15
C ARG A 326 1.38 -19.36 21.50
N HIS A 327 1.75 -18.74 22.62
CA HIS A 327 3.14 -18.72 23.08
C HIS A 327 3.18 -18.78 24.60
N ALA A 328 4.21 -19.42 25.13
CA ALA A 328 4.45 -19.48 26.56
C ALA A 328 4.92 -18.12 27.08
N ALA A 329 4.64 -17.86 28.36
CA ALA A 329 5.19 -16.67 29.02
C ALA A 329 6.73 -16.76 29.04
N PRO A 330 7.43 -15.64 28.79
CA PRO A 330 8.88 -15.58 28.94
C PRO A 330 9.27 -15.77 30.40
N ALA A 331 10.55 -16.11 30.63
CA ALA A 331 11.05 -16.49 31.95
C ALA A 331 10.69 -15.51 33.08
N TRP A 332 10.77 -14.21 32.80
CA TRP A 332 10.51 -13.10 33.74
C TRP A 332 9.02 -12.85 34.03
N ALA A 333 8.10 -13.48 33.29
CA ALA A 333 6.65 -13.38 33.48
C ALA A 333 6.00 -14.75 33.74
N ARG A 334 6.78 -15.77 34.12
CA ARG A 334 6.24 -17.12 34.33
C ARG A 334 5.31 -17.21 35.54
N ASP A 335 5.51 -16.35 36.51
CA ASP A 335 4.73 -16.20 37.75
C ASP A 335 3.52 -15.26 37.60
N TRP A 336 3.31 -14.68 36.42
CA TRP A 336 2.21 -13.76 36.18
C TRP A 336 0.88 -14.49 36.09
N ILE A 337 -0.18 -13.82 36.55
CA ILE A 337 -1.53 -14.38 36.52
C ILE A 337 -2.03 -14.36 35.08
N ARG A 338 -2.46 -15.53 34.59
CA ARG A 338 -2.89 -15.76 33.22
C ARG A 338 -4.41 -15.73 33.09
N PHE A 339 -4.90 -14.88 32.20
CA PHE A 339 -6.30 -14.78 31.82
C PHE A 339 -6.48 -15.18 30.34
N PRO A 340 -7.23 -16.26 30.04
CA PRO A 340 -7.56 -16.59 28.67
C PRO A 340 -8.55 -15.57 28.09
N VAL A 341 -8.45 -15.32 26.78
CA VAL A 341 -9.43 -14.49 26.06
C VAL A 341 -10.32 -15.43 25.23
N PRO A 342 -11.57 -15.69 25.68
CA PRO A 342 -12.48 -16.58 24.98
C PRO A 342 -13.05 -15.94 23.71
N ASP A 343 -13.72 -16.76 22.89
CA ASP A 343 -14.53 -16.32 21.73
C ASP A 343 -13.79 -15.51 20.68
N THR A 344 -12.48 -15.72 20.55
CA THR A 344 -11.66 -15.07 19.53
C THR A 344 -11.65 -15.84 18.21
N TYR A 345 -11.70 -15.12 17.10
CA TYR A 345 -11.51 -15.66 15.76
C TYR A 345 -10.15 -16.36 15.61
N ALA A 346 -9.08 -15.73 16.09
CA ALA A 346 -7.75 -16.34 16.13
C ALA A 346 -7.47 -16.91 17.53
N PRO A 347 -7.53 -18.23 17.75
CA PRO A 347 -7.53 -18.78 19.10
C PRO A 347 -6.13 -18.75 19.74
N GLY A 348 -6.14 -18.81 21.08
CA GLY A 348 -4.94 -18.91 21.91
C GLY A 348 -4.43 -17.57 22.43
N TRP A 349 -5.25 -16.52 22.42
CA TRP A 349 -4.99 -15.24 23.08
C TRP A 349 -5.03 -15.37 24.60
N GLN A 350 -4.05 -14.73 25.24
CA GLN A 350 -3.85 -14.76 26.68
C GLN A 350 -3.32 -13.41 27.15
N VAL A 351 -3.87 -12.92 28.25
CA VAL A 351 -3.39 -11.75 28.99
C VAL A 351 -2.68 -12.24 30.23
N HIS A 352 -1.47 -11.75 30.47
CA HIS A 352 -0.68 -12.03 31.67
C HIS A 352 -0.52 -10.74 32.45
N LEU A 353 -0.82 -10.77 33.75
CA LEU A 353 -0.72 -9.63 34.66
C LEU A 353 0.28 -9.90 35.79
N PRO A 354 1.08 -8.90 36.21
CA PRO A 354 2.00 -9.06 37.32
C PRO A 354 1.24 -9.37 38.62
N PRO A 355 1.86 -10.10 39.58
CA PRO A 355 1.29 -10.27 40.90
C PRO A 355 1.19 -8.92 41.63
N GLY A 356 -0.02 -8.55 42.05
CA GLY A 356 -0.34 -7.24 42.64
C GLY A 356 -1.34 -6.44 41.80
N PRO A 357 -1.86 -5.31 42.32
CA PRO A 357 -2.77 -4.46 41.54
C PRO A 357 -2.04 -3.92 40.29
N PRO A 358 -2.72 -3.81 39.14
CA PRO A 358 -2.13 -3.25 37.92
C PRO A 358 -1.72 -1.79 38.19
N GLY A 359 -0.41 -1.59 38.36
CA GLY A 359 0.19 -0.27 38.56
C GLY A 359 0.58 0.40 37.24
N PRO A 360 0.86 1.71 37.26
CA PRO A 360 1.47 2.41 36.13
C PRO A 360 2.79 1.72 35.73
N PRO A 361 3.22 1.85 34.47
CA PRO A 361 4.49 1.28 34.03
C PRO A 361 5.64 1.73 34.93
N ALA A 362 6.39 0.76 35.45
CA ALA A 362 7.52 1.03 36.33
C ALA A 362 8.82 1.24 35.52
N PRO A 363 9.74 2.10 36.00
CA PRO A 363 11.08 2.21 35.41
C PRO A 363 11.80 0.85 35.43
N PRO A 364 12.84 0.66 34.58
CA PRO A 364 13.63 -0.55 34.58
C PRO A 364 14.16 -0.87 35.98
N ALA A 365 14.12 -2.15 36.36
CA ALA A 365 14.73 -2.58 37.61
C ALA A 365 16.24 -2.32 37.54
N ALA A 366 16.79 -1.57 38.50
CA ALA A 366 18.23 -1.39 38.61
C ALA A 366 18.88 -2.78 38.77
N SER A 367 19.85 -3.08 37.90
CA SER A 367 20.63 -4.32 37.94
C SER A 367 21.80 -4.21 38.89
#